data_AF-A0A3P7S6T8-F1
#
_entry.id   AF-A0A3P7S6T8-F1
#
_cell.length_a   1.000
_cell.length_b   1.000
_cell.length_c   1.000
_cell.angle_alpha   90.00
_cell.angle_beta   90.00
_cell.angle_gamma   90.00
#
_symmetry.space_group_name_H-M   'P 1'
#
loop_
_entity.id
_entity.type
_entity.pdbx_description
1 polymer ?
#
loop_
_entity_poly.entity_id
_entity_poly.type
_entity_poly.pdbx_seq_one_letter_code
_entity_poly.pdbx_strand_id
1 'polypeptide(L)' 'MSTISIRLNDKDDTLIRKYAQLHQMDLSSFIRQAVIEKIEDEYDLTLFNKVWEEERYQDRISHDDLKKALGL' A
#
# COMPACT_ATOMS: atom_id res chain seq x y z
N MET A 1 15.40 -19.41 -2.30
CA MET A 1 14.81 -18.47 -3.28
C MET A 1 13.57 -19.11 -3.86
N SER A 2 12.45 -18.40 -3.84
CA SER A 2 11.20 -18.85 -4.46
C SER A 2 11.01 -18.13 -5.79
N THR A 3 10.61 -18.87 -6.83
CA THR A 3 10.40 -18.33 -8.18
C THR A 3 8.91 -18.27 -8.48
N ILE A 4 8.48 -17.18 -9.11
CA ILE A 4 7.10 -17.01 -9.60
C ILE A 4 7.19 -16.93 -11.12
N SER A 5 6.43 -17.80 -11.80
CA SER A 5 6.30 -17.78 -13.25
C SER A 5 4.95 -17.18 -13.63
N ILE A 6 4.95 -16.09 -14.38
CA ILE A 6 3.73 -15.41 -14.84
C ILE A 6 3.62 -15.60 -16.34
N ARG A 7 2.45 -16.05 -16.81
CA ARG A 7 2.14 -16.11 -18.23
C ARG A 7 1.60 -14.76 -18.68
N LEU A 8 2.21 -14.18 -19.70
CA LEU A 8 1.82 -12.92 -20.31
C LEU A 8 1.54 -13.14 -21.79
N ASN A 9 0.65 -12.34 -22.37
CA ASN A 9 0.59 -12.20 -23.82
C ASN A 9 1.65 -11.19 -24.29
N ASP A 10 1.90 -11.14 -25.60
CA ASP A 10 2.96 -10.29 -26.17
C ASP A 10 2.77 -8.80 -25.89
N LYS A 11 1.52 -8.33 -25.80
CA LYS A 11 1.22 -6.92 -25.53
C LYS A 11 1.55 -6.55 -24.09
N ASP A 12 1.11 -7.37 -23.14
CA ASP A 12 1.34 -7.15 -21.71
C ASP A 12 2.83 -7.26 -21.38
N ASP A 13 3.54 -8.26 -21.92
CA ASP A 13 4.99 -8.39 -21.74
C ASP A 13 5.73 -7.15 -22.26
N THR A 14 5.37 -6.66 -23.45
CA THR A 14 5.96 -5.45 -24.02
C THR A 14 5.69 -4.22 -23.14
N LEU A 15 4.45 -4.04 -22.69
CA LEU A 15 4.05 -2.89 -21.88
C LEU A 15 4.81 -2.87 -20.54
N ILE A 16 4.78 -3.99 -19.82
CA ILE A 16 5.40 -4.14 -18.50
C ILE A 16 6.91 -3.90 -18.59
N ARG A 17 7.58 -4.47 -19.61
CA ARG A 17 9.02 -4.26 -19.81
C ARG A 17 9.37 -2.81 -20.10
N LYS A 18 8.61 -2.14 -20.98
CA LYS A 18 8.84 -0.73 -21.31
C LYS A 18 8.63 0.18 -20.11
N TYR A 19 7.62 -0.11 -19.29
CA TYR A 19 7.39 0.62 -18.05
C TYR A 19 8.60 0.49 -17.11
N ALA A 20 9.03 -0.74 -16.82
CA ALA A 20 10.19 -0.97 -15.96
C ALA A 20 11.45 -0.24 -16.50
N GLN A 21 11.69 -0.30 -17.81
CA GLN A 21 12.81 0.41 -18.45
C GLN A 21 12.72 1.93 -18.31
N LEU A 22 11.55 2.52 -18.53
CA LEU A 22 11.32 3.96 -18.42
C LEU A 22 11.59 4.46 -17.00
N HIS A 23 11.27 3.64 -16.00
CA HIS A 23 11.51 3.91 -14.59
C HIS A 23 12.87 3.43 -14.07
N GLN A 24 13.74 2.90 -14.96
CA GLN A 24 15.07 2.37 -14.61
C GLN A 24 15.02 1.27 -13.53
N MET A 25 13.97 0.45 -13.56
CA MET A 25 13.75 -0.65 -12.62
C MET A 25 13.99 -2.00 -13.30
N ASP A 26 14.50 -2.97 -12.54
CA ASP A 26 14.49 -4.37 -12.98
C ASP A 26 13.05 -4.91 -13.00
N LEU A 27 12.74 -5.76 -13.98
CA LEU A 27 11.40 -6.33 -14.18
C LEU A 27 10.92 -7.13 -12.96
N SER A 28 11.80 -7.95 -12.35
CA SER A 28 11.42 -8.75 -11.19
C SER A 28 11.21 -7.88 -9.95
N SER A 29 11.94 -6.77 -9.84
CA SER A 29 11.78 -5.80 -8.76
C SER A 29 10.48 -5.02 -8.92
N PHE A 30 10.16 -4.57 -10.14
CA PHE A 30 8.90 -3.89 -10.44
C PHE A 30 7.70 -4.78 -10.12
N ILE A 31 7.68 -6.03 -10.63
CA ILE A 31 6.57 -6.95 -10.38
C ILE A 31 6.42 -7.26 -8.89
N ARG A 32 7.53 -7.47 -8.17
CA ARG A 32 7.49 -7.70 -6.72
C ARG A 32 6.90 -6.51 -5.99
N GLN A 33 7.36 -5.30 -6.30
CA GLN A 33 6.90 -4.07 -5.66
C GLN A 33 5.41 -3.87 -5.89
N ALA A 34 4.94 -3.97 -7.15
CA ALA A 34 3.54 -3.80 -7.50
C ALA A 34 2.62 -4.82 -6.79
N VAL A 35 3.08 -6.07 -6.61
CA VAL A 35 2.31 -7.08 -5.87
C VAL A 35 2.25 -6.75 -4.38
N ILE A 36 3.35 -6.33 -3.76
CA ILE A 36 3.38 -5.96 -2.34
C ILE A 36 2.52 -4.73 -2.08
N GLU A 37 2.66 -3.67 -2.88
CA GLU A 37 1.85 -2.45 -2.76
C GLU A 37 0.35 -2.76 -2.84
N LYS A 38 -0.04 -3.64 -3.77
CA LYS A 38 -1.45 -4.04 -3.89
C LYS A 38 -1.97 -4.78 -2.65
N ILE A 39 -1.14 -5.59 -2.01
CA ILE A 39 -1.49 -6.29 -0.76
C ILE A 39 -1.59 -5.28 0.39
N GLU A 40 -0.63 -4.36 0.50
CA GLU A 40 -0.59 -3.31 1.52
C GLU A 40 -1.80 -2.38 1.41
N ASP A 41 -2.16 -1.92 0.22
CA ASP A 41 -3.33 -1.07 -0.01
C ASP A 41 -4.63 -1.72 0.51
N GLU A 42 -4.81 -3.02 0.26
CA GLU A 42 -5.99 -3.77 0.71
C GLU A 42 -5.98 -4.01 2.22
N TYR A 43 -4.80 -4.30 2.77
CA TYR A 43 -4.62 -4.50 4.21
C TYR A 43 -4.84 -3.20 4.98
N ASP A 44 -4.21 -2.11 4.56
CA ASP A 44 -4.29 -0.79 5.20
C ASP A 44 -5.72 -0.27 5.19
N LEU A 45 -6.44 -0.40 4.06
CA LEU A 45 -7.84 -0.02 3.99
C LEU A 45 -8.71 -0.85 4.94
N THR A 46 -8.47 -2.16 5.02
CA THR A 46 -9.21 -3.05 5.91
C THR A 46 -8.95 -2.69 7.37
N LEU A 47 -7.69 -2.46 7.73
CA LEU A 47 -7.27 -2.07 9.07
C LEU A 47 -7.85 -0.71 9.46
N PHE A 48 -7.75 0.27 8.56
CA PHE A 48 -8.35 1.59 8.75
C PHE A 48 -9.84 1.50 9.02
N ASN A 49 -10.60 0.77 8.19
CA ASN A 49 -12.04 0.63 8.37
C ASN A 49 -12.39 -0.03 9.70
N LYS A 50 -11.62 -1.03 10.12
CA LYS A 50 -11.80 -1.68 11.43
C LYS A 50 -11.59 -0.69 12.58
N VAL A 51 -10.45 0.00 12.60
CA VAL A 51 -10.14 0.98 13.65
C VAL A 51 -11.16 2.11 13.63
N TRP A 52 -11.55 2.58 12.45
CA TRP A 52 -12.55 3.62 12.31
C TRP A 52 -13.92 3.19 12.85
N GLU A 53 -14.38 1.97 12.58
CA GLU A 53 -15.63 1.44 13.13
C GLU A 53 -15.60 1.34 14.67
N GLU A 54 -14.47 0.92 15.24
CA GLU A 54 -14.28 0.82 16.70
C GLU A 54 -14.22 2.21 17.37
N GLU A 55 -13.57 3.18 16.73
CA GLU A 55 -13.30 4.51 17.28
C GLU A 55 -14.33 5.59 16.88
N ARG A 56 -15.25 5.32 15.93
CA ARG A 56 -16.22 6.33 15.43
C ARG A 56 -17.16 6.86 16.51
N TYR A 57 -17.32 6.12 17.61
CA TYR A 57 -18.19 6.47 18.73
C TYR A 57 -17.41 6.94 19.98
N GLN A 58 -16.09 7.00 19.91
CA GLN A 58 -15.25 7.51 20.99
C GLN A 58 -15.29 9.03 21.04
N ASP A 59 -15.23 9.58 22.26
CA ASP A 59 -15.18 11.02 22.47
C ASP A 59 -13.86 11.59 21.93
N ARG A 60 -13.97 12.59 21.05
CA ARG A 60 -12.81 13.26 20.45
C ARG A 60 -12.57 14.57 21.15
N ILE A 61 -11.34 14.80 21.60
CA ILE A 61 -10.92 16.07 22.18
C ILE A 61 -10.21 16.92 21.13
N SER A 62 -10.26 18.24 21.29
CA SER A 62 -9.51 19.15 20.43
C SER A 62 -8.01 19.00 20.66
N HIS A 63 -7.21 19.44 19.68
CA HIS A 63 -5.74 19.48 19.82
C HIS A 63 -5.30 20.29 21.04
N ASP A 64 -5.98 21.39 21.34
CA ASP A 64 -5.67 22.24 22.49
C ASP A 64 -6.02 21.56 23.82
N ASP A 65 -7.13 20.82 23.87
CA ASP A 65 -7.52 20.08 25.07
C ASP A 65 -6.61 18.86 25.31
N LEU A 66 -6.14 18.22 24.24
CA LEU A 66 -5.13 17.15 24.31
C LEU A 66 -3.81 17.68 24.90
N LYS A 67 -3.33 18.84 24.43
CA LYS A 67 -2.12 19.46 24.96
C LYS A 67 -2.24 19.76 26.45
N LYS A 68 -3.37 20.35 26.86
CA LYS A 68 -3.65 20.60 28.29
C LYS A 68 -3.64 19.30 29.10
N ALA A 69 -4.25 18.22 28.60
CA ALA A 69 -4.27 16.93 29.27
C ALA A 69 -2.87 16.29 29.40
N LEU A 70 -1.96 16.58 28.45
CA LEU A 70 -0.58 16.09 28.45
C LEU A 70 0.41 17.04 29.15
N GLY A 71 -0.03 18.20 29.62
CA GLY A 71 0.84 19.20 30.27
C GLY A 71 1.78 19.94 29.32
N LEU A 72 1.41 20.04 28.04
CA LEU A 72 2.14 20.73 26.97
C LEU A 72 1.56 22.13 26.68
#